data_AF-K0JSJ6-F1
#
_entry.id   AF-K0JSJ6-F1
#
_cell.length_a   1.000
_cell.length_b   1.000
_cell.length_c   1.000
_cell.angle_alpha   90.00
_cell.angle_beta   90.00
_cell.angle_gamma   90.00
#
_symmetry.space_group_name_H-M   'P 1'
#
loop_
_entity.id
_entity.type
_entity.pdbx_description
1 polymer ?
#
loop_
_entity_poly.entity_id
_entity_poly.type
_entity_poly.pdbx_seq_one_letter_code
_entity_poly.pdbx_strand_id
1 'polypeptide(L)'
;MTVVVRLGPVPRWWMWRPGADPGPAARAARARSRRRRALVLLPAAVPLAAVLLVLLPGPWAVLPFVLVGAILLLPRPVDGWDVALAARERDVVHCAQFPDEEQRRRARRLCEHFLALRGNADPARLAHVEALLWQALTALRGSLAVRGELAGADNRPGLAAAIAESTRELAALDRRVDRFAAALRIAVEESDPGPAASALRRVAALDPI
;
A
#
# COMPACT_ATOMS: atom_id res chain seq x y z
N MET A 1 -3.58 17.03 7.78
CA MET A 1 -2.53 16.14 7.22
C MET A 1 -3.16 15.32 6.11
N THR A 2 -2.60 15.37 4.91
CA THR A 2 -3.22 14.86 3.68
C THR A 2 -2.83 13.41 3.43
N VAL A 3 -3.78 12.51 3.24
CA VAL A 3 -3.49 11.15 2.75
C VAL A 3 -3.06 11.20 1.30
N VAL A 4 -2.15 10.30 0.97
CA VAL A 4 -1.55 10.21 -0.34
C VAL A 4 -1.80 8.80 -0.86
N VAL A 5 -2.89 8.63 -1.62
CA VAL A 5 -3.03 7.50 -2.54
C VAL A 5 -2.07 7.77 -3.70
N ARG A 6 -1.23 6.79 -4.07
CA ARG A 6 -0.38 6.88 -5.26
C ARG A 6 -0.52 5.65 -6.14
N LEU A 7 -0.57 5.90 -7.44
CA LEU A 7 -0.42 4.88 -8.48
C LEU A 7 0.99 5.00 -9.03
N GLY A 8 1.75 3.91 -8.96
CA GLY A 8 3.01 3.72 -9.69
C GLY A 8 2.77 2.98 -11.01
N PRO A 9 3.83 2.67 -11.77
CA PRO A 9 3.72 1.76 -12.92
C PRO A 9 3.08 0.45 -12.48
N VAL A 10 2.17 -0.09 -13.32
CA VAL A 10 1.44 -1.32 -13.02
C VAL A 10 2.45 -2.41 -12.61
N PRO A 11 2.26 -3.10 -11.47
CA PRO A 11 1.05 -3.14 -10.62
C PRO A 11 1.18 -2.41 -9.26
N ARG A 12 1.89 -1.29 -9.14
CA ARG A 12 2.18 -0.66 -7.82
C ARG A 12 1.11 0.36 -7.40
N TRP A 13 0.41 0.12 -6.29
CA TRP A 13 -0.45 1.12 -5.66
C TRP A 13 -0.47 0.95 -4.14
N TRP A 14 -0.65 2.06 -3.41
CA TRP A 14 -0.78 2.06 -1.96
C TRP A 14 -1.61 3.25 -1.47
N MET A 15 -2.18 3.07 -0.28
CA MET A 15 -2.93 4.08 0.46
C MET A 15 -2.48 4.09 1.91
N TRP A 16 -2.28 5.30 2.45
CA TRP A 16 -2.00 5.49 3.87
C TRP A 16 -3.30 5.62 4.66
N ARG A 17 -3.28 5.16 5.90
CA ARG A 17 -4.36 5.44 6.85
C ARG A 17 -4.52 6.95 7.01
N PRO A 18 -5.76 7.48 7.02
CA PRO A 18 -6.03 8.85 7.41
C PRO A 18 -5.35 9.23 8.73
N GLY A 19 -4.48 10.24 8.68
CA GLY A 19 -3.72 10.72 9.83
C GLY A 19 -2.47 9.91 10.21
N ALA A 20 -2.09 8.87 9.46
CA ALA A 20 -0.84 8.16 9.74
C ALA A 20 0.39 9.00 9.39
N ASP A 21 1.40 8.95 10.26
CA ASP A 21 2.71 9.55 10.02
C ASP A 21 3.59 8.60 9.17
N PRO A 22 3.99 8.98 7.95
CA PRO A 22 4.89 8.18 7.11
C PRO A 22 6.35 8.25 7.59
N GLY A 23 6.71 9.15 8.50
CA GLY A 23 8.08 9.38 8.98
C GLY A 23 8.80 8.12 9.49
N PRO A 24 8.21 7.32 10.40
CA PRO A 24 8.78 6.06 10.86
C PRO A 24 9.05 5.07 9.72
N ALA A 25 8.11 4.94 8.78
CA ALA A 25 8.25 4.05 7.63
C ALA A 25 9.36 4.54 6.68
N ALA A 26 9.48 5.85 6.46
CA ALA A 26 10.53 6.43 5.63
C ALA A 26 11.92 6.18 6.25
N ARG A 27 12.05 6.28 7.59
CA ARG A 27 13.28 5.94 8.30
C ARG A 27 13.60 4.45 8.15
N ALA A 28 12.61 3.57 8.31
CA ALA A 28 12.79 2.13 8.14
C ALA A 28 13.20 1.76 6.70
N ALA A 29 12.58 2.34 5.68
CA ALA A 29 12.93 2.13 4.28
C ALA A 29 14.37 2.59 3.95
N ARG A 30 14.78 3.76 4.45
CA ARG A 30 16.17 4.24 4.33
C ARG A 30 17.16 3.29 4.98
N ALA A 31 16.86 2.79 6.18
CA ALA A 31 17.71 1.84 6.88
C ALA A 31 17.85 0.51 6.10
N ARG A 32 16.76 -0.03 5.55
CA ARG A 32 16.79 -1.23 4.69
C ARG A 32 17.62 -1.01 3.43
N SER A 33 17.46 0.14 2.77
CA SER A 33 18.23 0.51 1.57
C SER A 33 19.74 0.58 1.87
N ARG A 34 20.13 1.20 3.00
CA ARG A 34 21.53 1.22 3.46
C ARG A 34 22.07 -0.19 3.73
N ARG A 35 21.30 -1.05 4.41
CA ARG A 35 21.70 -2.45 4.65
C ARG A 35 21.90 -3.23 3.35
N ARG A 36 20.99 -3.11 2.38
CA ARG A 36 21.13 -3.76 1.06
C ARG A 36 22.40 -3.31 0.34
N ARG A 37 22.72 -2.01 0.37
CA ARG A 37 23.99 -1.50 -0.18
C ARG A 37 25.20 -2.06 0.55
N ALA A 38 25.18 -2.09 1.88
CA ALA A 38 26.28 -2.64 2.66
C ALA A 38 26.54 -4.10 2.28
N LEU A 39 25.49 -4.91 2.12
CA LEU A 39 25.60 -6.31 1.68
C LEU A 39 26.21 -6.46 0.28
N VAL A 40 26.03 -5.49 -0.62
CA VAL A 40 26.60 -5.53 -1.98
C VAL A 40 28.01 -4.94 -2.04
N LEU A 41 28.25 -3.84 -1.32
CA LEU A 41 29.48 -3.08 -1.42
C LEU A 41 30.59 -3.63 -0.52
N LEU A 42 30.27 -4.12 0.68
CA LEU A 42 31.28 -4.65 1.62
C LEU A 42 32.05 -5.83 1.04
N PRO A 43 31.42 -6.86 0.41
CA PRO A 43 32.16 -7.99 -0.15
C PRO A 43 33.10 -7.60 -1.30
N ALA A 44 32.79 -6.54 -2.05
CA ALA A 44 33.65 -6.03 -3.12
C ALA A 44 34.77 -5.11 -2.58
N ALA A 45 34.51 -4.39 -1.50
CA ALA A 45 35.45 -3.44 -0.93
C ALA A 45 36.59 -4.11 -0.16
N VAL A 46 36.32 -5.23 0.51
CA VAL A 46 37.31 -6.00 1.29
C VAL A 46 38.49 -6.48 0.43
N PRO A 47 38.28 -7.21 -0.69
CA PRO A 47 39.39 -7.67 -1.53
C PRO A 47 40.13 -6.50 -2.21
N LEU A 48 39.40 -5.47 -2.63
CA LEU A 48 40.01 -4.29 -3.25
C LEU A 48 40.92 -3.53 -2.26
N ALA A 49 40.50 -3.42 -1.00
CA ALA A 49 41.32 -2.83 0.06
C ALA A 49 42.55 -3.69 0.38
N ALA A 50 42.42 -5.01 0.39
CA ALA A 50 43.55 -5.92 0.58
C ALA A 50 44.60 -5.78 -0.55
N VAL A 51 44.16 -5.67 -1.80
CA VAL A 51 45.04 -5.43 -2.96
C VAL A 51 45.74 -4.06 -2.86
N LEU A 52 45.00 -3.01 -2.50
CA LEU A 52 45.55 -1.66 -2.33
C LEU A 52 46.58 -1.59 -1.18
N LEU A 53 46.35 -2.31 -0.09
CA LEU A 53 47.29 -2.40 1.04
C LEU A 53 48.65 -2.98 0.62
N VAL A 54 48.64 -3.95 -0.31
CA VAL A 54 49.87 -4.59 -0.82
C VAL A 54 50.58 -3.69 -1.85
N LEU A 55 49.83 -3.02 -2.72
CA LEU A 55 50.41 -2.25 -3.84
C LEU A 55 50.85 -0.83 -3.45
N LEU A 56 50.21 -0.22 -2.46
CA LEU A 56 50.41 1.19 -2.07
C LEU A 56 50.52 1.31 -0.54
N PRO A 57 51.68 1.04 0.05
CA PRO A 57 51.88 1.25 1.47
C PRO A 57 51.71 2.73 1.82
N GLY A 58 50.74 3.05 2.68
CA GLY A 58 50.46 4.43 3.10
C GLY A 58 48.97 4.71 3.36
N PRO A 59 48.59 5.98 3.62
CA PRO A 59 47.22 6.37 3.96
C PRO A 59 46.20 6.09 2.83
N TRP A 60 46.65 5.76 1.63
CA TRP A 60 45.82 5.42 0.48
C TRP A 60 45.13 4.05 0.60
N ALA A 61 45.62 3.15 1.46
CA ALA A 61 44.97 1.86 1.70
C ALA A 61 43.59 1.98 2.39
N VAL A 62 43.30 3.12 3.03
CA VAL A 62 42.01 3.38 3.70
C VAL A 62 40.97 4.01 2.77
N LEU A 63 41.40 4.53 1.61
CA LEU A 63 40.56 5.17 0.60
C LEU A 63 39.32 4.35 0.21
N PRO A 64 39.39 3.02 -0.06
CA PRO A 64 38.20 2.25 -0.43
C PRO A 64 37.17 2.16 0.70
N PHE A 65 37.60 2.10 1.96
CA PHE A 65 36.68 2.12 3.11
C PHE A 65 36.01 3.48 3.28
N VAL A 66 36.77 4.58 3.08
CA VAL A 66 36.22 5.95 3.10
C VAL A 66 35.21 6.14 1.97
N LEU A 67 35.52 5.67 0.76
CA LEU A 67 34.64 5.76 -0.39
C LEU A 67 33.34 4.97 -0.18
N VAL A 68 33.42 3.74 0.34
CA VAL A 68 32.24 2.93 0.69
C VAL A 68 31.43 3.58 1.80
N GLY A 69 32.09 4.09 2.84
CA GLY A 69 31.43 4.86 3.91
C GLY A 69 30.67 6.06 3.35
N ALA A 70 31.28 6.83 2.46
CA ALA A 70 30.65 7.97 1.78
C ALA A 70 29.45 7.53 0.93
N ILE A 71 29.57 6.44 0.15
CA ILE A 71 28.49 5.87 -0.67
C ILE A 71 27.31 5.36 0.20
N LEU A 72 27.59 4.82 1.39
CA LEU A 72 26.56 4.39 2.33
C LEU A 72 25.86 5.56 3.02
N LEU A 73 26.56 6.67 3.24
CA LEU A 73 26.02 7.90 3.84
C LEU A 73 25.20 8.73 2.84
N LEU A 74 25.51 8.65 1.54
CA LEU A 74 24.82 9.36 0.46
C LEU A 74 23.30 9.09 0.49
N PRO A 75 22.46 10.13 0.69
CA PRO A 75 21.02 9.99 0.73
C PRO A 75 20.50 9.53 -0.63
N ARG A 76 19.96 8.32 -0.71
CA ARG A 76 19.21 7.90 -1.90
C ARG A 76 17.78 8.43 -1.79
N PRO A 77 17.18 8.93 -2.88
CA PRO A 77 15.73 9.01 -2.96
C PRO A 77 15.19 7.59 -2.73
N VAL A 78 14.41 7.44 -1.66
CA VAL A 78 13.64 6.22 -1.39
C VAL A 78 12.31 6.41 -2.11
N ASP A 79 11.95 5.45 -2.97
CA ASP A 79 10.68 5.51 -3.67
C ASP A 79 9.51 5.42 -2.66
N GLY A 80 8.40 6.09 -2.96
CA GLY A 80 7.21 6.04 -2.09
C GLY A 80 6.70 4.60 -1.88
N TRP A 81 6.92 3.73 -2.87
CA TRP A 81 6.66 2.30 -2.76
C TRP A 81 7.51 1.61 -1.68
N ASP A 82 8.80 1.92 -1.59
CA ASP A 82 9.68 1.35 -0.56
C ASP A 82 9.27 1.82 0.84
N VAL A 83 8.78 3.06 0.95
CA VAL A 83 8.22 3.59 2.20
C VAL A 83 6.94 2.84 2.57
N ALA A 84 6.05 2.61 1.61
CA ALA A 84 4.81 1.85 1.81
C ALA A 84 5.10 0.40 2.25
N LEU A 85 6.10 -0.26 1.65
CA LEU A 85 6.54 -1.62 2.03
C LEU A 85 7.27 -1.68 3.39
N ALA A 86 7.74 -0.54 3.89
CA ALA A 86 8.37 -0.44 5.20
C ALA A 86 7.40 -0.04 6.31
N ALA A 87 6.20 0.40 5.95
CA ALA A 87 5.16 0.77 6.91
C ALA A 87 4.61 -0.45 7.65
N ARG A 88 4.00 -0.20 8.81
CA ARG A 88 3.24 -1.24 9.51
C ARG A 88 1.96 -1.51 8.74
N GLU A 89 1.50 -2.76 8.75
CA GLU A 89 0.29 -3.19 8.03
C GLU A 89 -0.97 -2.42 8.45
N ARG A 90 -1.04 -1.95 9.70
CA ARG A 90 -2.15 -1.13 10.20
C ARG A 90 -2.16 0.31 9.67
N ASP A 91 -1.05 0.80 9.14
CA ASP A 91 -0.85 2.20 8.75
C ASP A 91 -0.87 2.38 7.22
N VAL A 92 -0.67 1.29 6.45
CA VAL A 92 -0.70 1.28 4.98
C VAL A 92 -1.38 0.04 4.43
N VAL A 93 -2.22 0.25 3.41
CA VAL A 93 -2.71 -0.80 2.53
C VAL A 93 -2.01 -0.68 1.18
N HIS A 94 -1.50 -1.78 0.64
CA HIS A 94 -0.81 -1.79 -0.66
C HIS A 94 -1.14 -3.03 -1.48
N CYS A 95 -0.98 -2.94 -2.79
CA CYS A 95 -1.37 -3.99 -3.74
C CYS A 95 -0.83 -5.39 -3.41
N ALA A 96 0.39 -5.49 -2.88
CA ALA A 96 1.01 -6.77 -2.54
C ALA A 96 0.33 -7.51 -1.36
N GLN A 97 -0.58 -6.85 -0.62
CA GLN A 97 -1.40 -7.49 0.41
C GLN A 97 -2.61 -8.24 -0.18
N PHE A 98 -2.86 -8.12 -1.50
CA PHE A 98 -3.95 -8.78 -2.21
C PHE A 98 -3.39 -9.83 -3.16
N PRO A 99 -3.17 -11.08 -2.68
CA PRO A 99 -2.63 -12.16 -3.51
C PRO A 99 -3.63 -12.59 -4.59
N ASP A 100 -4.92 -12.56 -4.28
CA ASP A 100 -5.98 -12.79 -5.27
C ASP A 100 -6.03 -11.65 -6.30
N GLU A 101 -5.99 -12.00 -7.58
CA GLU A 101 -6.04 -11.04 -8.67
C GLU A 101 -7.37 -10.29 -8.73
N GLU A 102 -8.49 -10.95 -8.42
CA GLU A 102 -9.81 -10.32 -8.44
C GLU A 102 -9.90 -9.23 -7.37
N GLN A 103 -9.55 -9.55 -6.11
CA GLN A 103 -9.54 -8.55 -5.03
C GLN A 103 -8.55 -7.43 -5.30
N ARG A 104 -7.40 -7.73 -5.91
CA ARG A 104 -6.41 -6.71 -6.28
C ARG A 104 -6.94 -5.76 -7.34
N ARG A 105 -7.65 -6.26 -8.35
CA ARG A 105 -8.31 -5.44 -9.39
C ARG A 105 -9.42 -4.59 -8.76
N ARG A 106 -10.24 -5.16 -7.87
CA ARG A 106 -11.31 -4.43 -7.15
C ARG A 106 -10.74 -3.30 -6.29
N ALA A 107 -9.75 -3.58 -5.45
CA ALA A 107 -9.09 -2.59 -4.62
C ALA A 107 -8.43 -1.48 -5.46
N ARG A 108 -7.80 -1.84 -6.58
CA ARG A 108 -7.22 -0.87 -7.51
C ARG A 108 -8.27 0.07 -8.11
N ARG A 109 -9.40 -0.44 -8.58
CA ARG A 109 -10.50 0.38 -9.14
C ARG A 109 -11.00 1.41 -8.14
N LEU A 110 -11.13 1.04 -6.87
CA LEU A 110 -11.51 1.97 -5.79
C LEU A 110 -10.51 3.13 -5.67
N CYS A 111 -9.21 2.82 -5.65
CA CYS A 111 -8.17 3.84 -5.60
C CYS A 111 -8.16 4.75 -6.85
N GLU A 112 -8.39 4.19 -8.03
CA GLU A 112 -8.48 4.94 -9.30
C GLU A 112 -9.67 5.90 -9.29
N HIS A 113 -10.87 5.45 -8.92
CA HIS A 113 -12.05 6.32 -8.83
C HIS A 113 -11.87 7.44 -7.80
N PHE A 114 -11.31 7.12 -6.63
CA PHE A 114 -11.04 8.15 -5.61
C PHE A 114 -10.03 9.20 -6.08
N LEU A 115 -8.96 8.78 -6.77
CA LEU A 115 -7.97 9.71 -7.31
C LEU A 115 -8.57 10.63 -8.38
N ALA A 116 -9.46 10.11 -9.22
CA ALA A 116 -10.21 10.92 -10.18
C ALA A 116 -11.11 11.96 -9.49
N LEU A 117 -11.79 11.56 -8.41
CA LEU A 117 -12.65 12.45 -7.62
C LEU A 117 -11.87 13.58 -6.94
N ARG A 118 -10.64 13.31 -6.50
CA ARG A 118 -9.80 14.27 -5.74
C ARG A 118 -9.52 15.57 -6.50
N GLY A 119 -9.56 15.56 -7.84
CA GLY A 119 -9.30 16.74 -8.66
C GLY A 119 -10.38 17.83 -8.59
N ASN A 120 -11.63 17.45 -8.30
CA ASN A 120 -12.80 18.32 -8.54
C ASN A 120 -13.72 18.50 -7.31
N ALA A 121 -13.40 17.87 -6.17
CA ALA A 121 -14.32 17.79 -5.03
C ALA A 121 -13.89 18.64 -3.81
N ASP A 122 -14.89 18.98 -2.98
CA ASP A 122 -14.73 19.68 -1.70
C ASP A 122 -13.81 18.89 -0.72
N PRO A 123 -12.77 19.53 -0.13
CA PRO A 123 -11.80 18.87 0.75
C PRO A 123 -12.42 18.21 1.98
N ALA A 124 -13.50 18.77 2.55
CA ALA A 124 -14.14 18.18 3.73
C ALA A 124 -14.81 16.83 3.38
N ARG A 125 -15.47 16.78 2.21
CA ARG A 125 -16.10 15.56 1.71
C ARG A 125 -15.06 14.52 1.30
N LEU A 126 -13.98 14.95 0.67
CA LEU A 126 -12.87 14.08 0.31
C LEU A 126 -12.29 13.38 1.55
N ALA A 127 -12.10 14.08 2.67
CA ALA A 127 -11.59 13.48 3.90
C ALA A 127 -12.52 12.37 4.44
N HIS A 128 -13.84 12.54 4.32
CA HIS A 128 -14.80 11.51 4.73
C HIS A 128 -14.78 10.30 3.79
N VAL A 129 -14.83 10.53 2.47
CA VAL A 129 -14.75 9.47 1.46
C VAL A 129 -13.44 8.69 1.56
N GLU A 130 -12.35 9.37 1.88
CA GLU A 130 -11.04 8.78 2.12
C GLU A 130 -11.05 7.84 3.34
N ALA A 131 -11.74 8.21 4.42
CA ALA A 131 -11.93 7.34 5.57
C ALA A 131 -12.74 6.07 5.21
N LEU A 132 -13.82 6.22 4.43
CA LEU A 132 -14.61 5.09 3.94
C LEU A 132 -13.82 4.18 2.99
N LEU A 133 -13.01 4.77 2.10
CA LEU A 133 -12.12 4.02 1.22
C LEU A 133 -11.10 3.21 2.01
N TRP A 134 -10.49 3.82 3.03
CA TRP A 134 -9.56 3.13 3.92
C TRP A 134 -10.22 1.94 4.63
N GLN A 135 -11.44 2.15 5.15
CA GLN A 135 -12.25 1.10 5.77
C GLN A 135 -12.52 -0.03 4.77
N ALA A 136 -13.05 0.27 3.59
CA ALA A 136 -13.36 -0.72 2.55
C ALA A 136 -12.12 -1.55 2.17
N LEU A 137 -10.97 -0.90 1.96
CA LEU A 137 -9.70 -1.58 1.65
C LEU A 137 -9.22 -2.48 2.80
N THR A 138 -9.39 -2.03 4.04
CA THR A 138 -9.01 -2.80 5.23
C THR A 138 -9.94 -4.01 5.43
N ALA A 139 -11.24 -3.85 5.19
CA ALA A 139 -12.21 -4.95 5.23
C ALA A 139 -11.94 -5.98 4.13
N LEU A 140 -11.68 -5.53 2.90
CA LEU A 140 -11.27 -6.43 1.81
C LEU A 140 -10.03 -7.23 2.20
N ARG A 141 -9.01 -6.58 2.77
CA ARG A 141 -7.81 -7.26 3.26
C ARG A 141 -8.12 -8.27 4.36
N GLY A 142 -8.93 -7.89 5.35
CA GLY A 142 -9.36 -8.78 6.43
C GLY A 142 -10.12 -10.01 5.91
N SER A 143 -10.89 -9.85 4.84
CA SER A 143 -11.65 -10.94 4.22
C SER A 143 -10.77 -12.01 3.56
N LEU A 144 -9.51 -11.70 3.24
CA LEU A 144 -8.59 -12.63 2.56
C LEU A 144 -8.26 -13.86 3.42
N ALA A 145 -8.15 -13.69 4.75
CA ALA A 145 -7.91 -14.79 5.66
C ALA A 145 -9.08 -15.79 5.63
N VAL A 146 -10.30 -15.28 5.78
CA VAL A 146 -11.54 -16.08 5.73
C VAL A 146 -11.69 -16.78 4.39
N ARG A 147 -11.43 -16.09 3.27
CA ARG A 147 -11.45 -16.70 1.93
C ARG A 147 -10.42 -17.84 1.80
N GLY A 148 -9.21 -17.65 2.34
CA GLY A 148 -8.18 -18.69 2.34
C GLY A 148 -8.58 -19.92 3.17
N GLU A 149 -9.19 -19.70 4.34
CA GLU A 149 -9.72 -20.78 5.18
C GLU A 149 -10.85 -21.55 4.49
N LEU A 150 -11.80 -20.85 3.85
CA LEU A 150 -12.90 -21.46 3.11
C LEU A 150 -12.39 -22.31 1.94
N ALA A 151 -11.42 -21.81 1.16
CA ALA A 151 -10.81 -22.57 0.06
C ALA A 151 -10.13 -23.87 0.54
N GLY A 152 -9.65 -23.90 1.78
CA GLY A 152 -9.09 -25.11 2.40
C GLY A 152 -10.14 -26.04 3.05
N ALA A 153 -11.37 -25.58 3.26
CA ALA A 153 -12.39 -26.25 4.08
C ALA A 153 -13.41 -27.09 3.29
N ASP A 154 -13.40 -27.03 1.95
CA ASP A 154 -14.42 -27.63 1.04
C ASP A 154 -14.70 -29.14 1.22
N ASN A 155 -13.94 -29.87 2.04
CA ASN A 155 -14.05 -31.33 2.20
C ASN A 155 -14.34 -31.82 3.63
N ARG A 156 -14.82 -30.96 4.55
CA ARG A 156 -15.10 -31.37 5.94
C ARG A 156 -16.60 -31.59 6.22
N PRO A 157 -17.07 -32.86 6.32
CA PRO A 157 -18.44 -33.14 6.74
C PRO A 157 -18.66 -32.62 8.17
N GLY A 158 -19.68 -31.77 8.35
CA GLY A 158 -20.01 -31.14 9.64
C GLY A 158 -19.83 -29.61 9.68
N LEU A 159 -19.17 -28.99 8.69
CA LEU A 159 -18.95 -27.54 8.64
C LEU A 159 -19.84 -26.78 7.63
N ALA A 160 -20.75 -27.46 6.95
CA ALA A 160 -21.55 -26.88 5.86
C ALA A 160 -22.32 -25.61 6.27
N ALA A 161 -22.90 -25.57 7.46
CA ALA A 161 -23.62 -24.40 7.95
C ALA A 161 -22.69 -23.20 8.22
N ALA A 162 -21.52 -23.44 8.82
CA ALA A 162 -20.53 -22.39 9.10
C ALA A 162 -19.91 -21.84 7.80
N ILE A 163 -19.58 -22.73 6.85
CA ILE A 163 -19.10 -22.38 5.51
C ILE A 163 -20.14 -21.54 4.77
N ALA A 164 -21.43 -21.95 4.82
CA ALA A 164 -22.51 -21.21 4.19
C ALA A 164 -22.66 -19.79 4.79
N GLU A 165 -22.56 -19.65 6.11
CA GLU A 165 -22.66 -18.33 6.76
C GLU A 165 -21.49 -17.42 6.40
N SER A 166 -20.24 -17.88 6.53
CA SER A 166 -19.06 -17.09 6.13
C SER A 166 -19.11 -16.72 4.64
N THR A 167 -19.64 -17.60 3.78
CA THR A 167 -19.82 -17.29 2.35
C THR A 167 -20.87 -16.18 2.14
N ARG A 168 -21.98 -16.19 2.89
CA ARG A 168 -22.99 -15.12 2.83
C ARG A 168 -22.44 -13.78 3.32
N GLU A 169 -21.67 -13.79 4.41
CA GLU A 169 -21.03 -12.59 4.96
C GLU A 169 -20.04 -11.98 3.95
N LEU A 170 -19.19 -12.81 3.33
CA LEU A 170 -18.28 -12.39 2.27
C LEU A 170 -19.03 -11.81 1.06
N ALA A 171 -20.10 -12.46 0.62
CA ALA A 171 -20.93 -11.94 -0.47
C ALA A 171 -21.62 -10.61 -0.10
N ALA A 172 -22.01 -10.42 1.17
CA ALA A 172 -22.55 -9.16 1.65
C ALA A 172 -21.50 -8.04 1.65
N LEU A 173 -20.28 -8.33 2.10
CA LEU A 173 -19.15 -7.40 2.03
C LEU A 173 -18.86 -7.00 0.58
N ASP A 174 -18.76 -7.96 -0.34
CA ASP A 174 -18.50 -7.70 -1.75
C ASP A 174 -19.57 -6.80 -2.36
N ARG A 175 -20.85 -7.04 -2.06
CA ARG A 175 -21.95 -6.17 -2.48
C ARG A 175 -21.86 -4.76 -1.89
N ARG A 176 -21.41 -4.59 -0.64
CA ARG A 176 -21.19 -3.25 -0.05
C ARG A 176 -20.06 -2.51 -0.76
N VAL A 177 -18.94 -3.20 -0.99
CA VAL A 177 -17.78 -2.63 -1.68
C VAL A 177 -18.10 -2.28 -3.14
N ASP A 178 -18.81 -3.13 -3.86
CA ASP A 178 -19.18 -2.86 -5.25
C ASP A 178 -20.20 -1.71 -5.36
N ARG A 179 -21.12 -1.58 -4.40
CA ARG A 179 -22.00 -0.39 -4.29
C ARG A 179 -21.20 0.89 -4.03
N PHE A 180 -20.22 0.83 -3.14
CA PHE A 180 -19.32 1.95 -2.87
C PHE A 180 -18.51 2.33 -4.13
N ALA A 181 -17.96 1.34 -4.84
CA ALA A 181 -17.23 1.55 -6.08
C ALA A 181 -18.09 2.19 -7.17
N ALA A 182 -19.34 1.73 -7.32
CA ALA A 182 -20.30 2.28 -8.29
C ALA A 182 -20.67 3.73 -7.94
N ALA A 183 -20.86 4.02 -6.66
CA ALA A 183 -21.20 5.36 -6.21
C ALA A 183 -20.02 6.35 -6.36
N LEU A 184 -18.78 5.90 -6.16
CA LEU A 184 -17.58 6.67 -6.52
C LEU A 184 -17.50 6.93 -8.03
N ARG A 185 -17.76 5.91 -8.85
CA ARG A 185 -17.77 6.05 -10.32
C ARG A 185 -18.79 7.11 -10.77
N ILE A 186 -20.02 7.04 -10.27
CA ILE A 186 -21.06 8.02 -10.57
C ILE A 186 -20.61 9.43 -10.14
N ALA A 187 -20.03 9.58 -8.94
CA ALA A 187 -19.54 10.86 -8.47
C ALA A 187 -18.38 11.43 -9.32
N VAL A 188 -17.63 10.59 -10.04
CA VAL A 188 -16.56 10.99 -10.96
C VAL A 188 -17.13 11.35 -12.35
N GLU A 189 -18.09 10.57 -12.86
CA GLU A 189 -18.71 10.78 -14.17
C GLU A 189 -19.63 12.00 -14.19
N GLU A 190 -20.23 12.33 -13.06
CA GLU A 190 -21.15 13.47 -12.92
C GLU A 190 -20.39 14.80 -12.88
N SER A 191 -20.47 15.54 -13.98
CA SER A 191 -19.82 16.86 -14.11
C SER A 191 -20.50 17.96 -13.30
N ASP A 192 -21.78 17.78 -12.97
CA ASP A 192 -22.55 18.77 -12.20
C ASP A 192 -22.30 18.65 -10.68
N PRO A 193 -21.98 19.76 -9.99
CA PRO A 193 -21.63 19.73 -8.57
C PRO A 193 -22.79 19.35 -7.65
N GLY A 194 -24.05 19.57 -8.09
CA GLY A 194 -25.26 19.25 -7.32
C GLY A 194 -25.56 17.75 -7.22
N PRO A 195 -25.70 17.04 -8.36
CA PRO A 195 -25.92 15.60 -8.36
C PRO A 195 -24.68 14.83 -7.85
N ALA A 196 -23.45 15.30 -8.11
CA ALA A 196 -22.23 14.75 -7.50
C ALA A 196 -22.26 14.87 -5.96
N ALA A 197 -22.71 16.01 -5.41
CA ALA A 197 -22.91 16.18 -3.97
C ALA A 197 -23.97 15.24 -3.39
N SER A 198 -25.02 14.92 -4.14
CA SER A 198 -26.07 13.98 -3.76
C SER A 198 -25.57 12.52 -3.81
N ALA A 199 -24.82 12.15 -4.85
CA ALA A 199 -24.15 10.87 -4.96
C ALA A 199 -23.15 10.68 -3.80
N LEU A 200 -22.34 11.70 -3.48
CA LEU A 200 -21.41 11.67 -2.35
C LEU A 200 -22.11 11.63 -0.99
N ARG A 201 -23.27 12.27 -0.83
CA ARG A 201 -24.10 12.10 0.38
C ARG A 201 -24.64 10.67 0.50
N ARG A 202 -25.03 10.05 -0.62
CA ARG A 202 -25.40 8.62 -0.64
C ARG A 202 -24.21 7.72 -0.32
N VAL A 203 -23.01 8.04 -0.81
CA VAL A 203 -21.75 7.37 -0.45
C VAL A 203 -21.47 7.50 1.05
N ALA A 204 -21.61 8.71 1.60
CA ALA A 204 -21.38 8.97 3.03
C ALA A 204 -22.40 8.28 3.94
N ALA A 205 -23.63 8.06 3.45
CA ALA A 205 -24.67 7.31 4.14
C ALA A 205 -24.53 5.79 3.98
N LEU A 206 -23.73 5.32 3.01
CA LEU A 206 -23.40 3.92 2.89
C LEU A 206 -22.30 3.60 3.90
N ASP A 207 -22.64 2.85 4.94
CA ASP A 207 -21.64 2.20 5.76
C ASP A 207 -21.01 1.05 4.96
N PRO A 208 -19.72 1.12 4.58
CA PRO A 208 -19.07 0.02 3.87
C PRO A 208 -18.86 -1.20 4.77
N ILE A 209 -18.94 -1.07 6.10
CA ILE A 209 -18.67 -2.15 7.05
C ILE A 209 -19.76 -2.26 8.11
#